data_AF-A0A950RQF1-F1
#
_entry.id   AF-A0A950RQF1-F1
#
_cell.length_a   1.000
_cell.length_b   1.000
_cell.length_c   1.000
_cell.angle_alpha   90.00
_cell.angle_beta   90.00
_cell.angle_gamma   90.00
#
_symmetry.space_group_name_H-M   'P 1'
#
loop_
_entity.id
_entity.type
_entity.pdbx_description
1 polymer ?
#
loop_
_entity_poly.entity_id
_entity_poly.type
_entity_poly.pdbx_seq_one_letter_code
_entity_poly.pdbx_strand_id
1 'polypeptide(L)'
;MTTGNDSPSDQDLRRWAAEQLGMAPDPGWGEVRTKALRRLPEVDFLPPGSWQEAVRVLQGSVLDPAGYLRAYESFLQEQEEVLRGEVEEFAAEFFRLPPSKRKERWQEWVRRCRGIPSLVERLRGLRPGLEVDPGQVAETAAGVRELAQVLGELFVLRPADRAAQRLEWLQRVPDNPAFWEKAARQLRKAYPKVEALEPKLVSRLASWPADQKVLARKRRRGPRWPFPEPASRKGGHKTYQRPVFWILIVAFIIIGAVALPPRDTTSNSSSVPTYYPPLQYPTFPKYLPPTMRVPDWEKLLHPPGTSKAARPPGSTPDRRLSSAPSTPPEKKGQAEPAPPHRPGNPHP
;
A
#
# COMPACT_ATOMS: atom_id res chain seq x y z
N MET A 1 27.77 13.80 3.31
CA MET A 1 26.38 13.54 3.74
C MET A 1 26.46 12.92 5.12
N THR A 2 26.19 13.71 6.15
CA THR A 2 26.11 13.22 7.53
C THR A 2 24.77 12.51 7.69
N THR A 3 24.78 11.19 7.85
CA THR A 3 23.70 10.51 8.55
C THR A 3 23.84 10.93 10.00
N GLY A 4 23.30 12.11 10.34
CA GLY A 4 23.13 12.52 11.72
C GLY A 4 22.31 11.44 12.38
N ASN A 5 22.98 10.59 13.14
CA ASN A 5 22.35 9.55 13.93
C ASN A 5 21.78 10.28 15.14
N ASP A 6 20.73 11.07 14.90
CA ASP A 6 20.02 11.83 15.92
C ASP A 6 19.17 10.83 16.70
N SER A 7 19.84 9.96 17.45
CA SER A 7 19.20 9.20 18.50
C SER A 7 18.54 10.20 19.43
N PRO A 8 17.26 9.99 19.80
CA PRO A 8 16.56 10.89 20.70
C PRO A 8 17.40 11.04 21.97
N SER A 9 17.47 12.25 22.47
CA SER A 9 18.17 12.49 23.72
C SER A 9 17.43 11.78 24.87
N ASP A 10 18.13 11.48 25.96
CA ASP A 10 17.49 10.98 27.19
C ASP A 10 16.36 11.90 27.65
N GLN A 11 16.47 13.20 27.37
CA GLN A 11 15.45 14.20 27.66
C GLN A 11 14.19 14.01 26.79
N ASP A 12 14.34 13.65 25.52
CA ASP A 12 13.20 13.38 24.63
C ASP A 12 12.46 12.11 25.06
N LEU A 13 13.20 11.06 25.45
CA LEU A 13 12.61 9.83 25.99
C LEU A 13 11.88 10.08 27.31
N ARG A 14 12.44 10.88 28.21
CA ARG A 14 11.77 11.26 29.46
C ARG A 14 10.51 12.08 29.21
N ARG A 15 10.56 13.04 28.27
CA ARG A 15 9.39 13.84 27.89
C ARG A 15 8.28 12.95 27.33
N TRP A 16 8.61 12.06 26.38
CA TRP A 16 7.66 11.09 25.85
C TRP A 16 7.06 10.21 26.96
N ALA A 17 7.90 9.67 27.84
CA ALA A 17 7.44 8.81 28.92
C ALA A 17 6.49 9.55 29.87
N ALA A 18 6.76 10.83 30.17
CA ALA A 18 5.86 11.68 30.93
C ALA A 18 4.52 11.92 30.20
N GLU A 19 4.55 12.20 28.90
CA GLU A 19 3.35 12.37 28.07
C GLU A 19 2.47 11.12 28.06
N GLN A 20 3.07 9.93 27.94
CA GLN A 20 2.33 8.65 28.02
C GLN A 20 1.56 8.50 29.34
N LEU A 21 2.15 9.00 30.43
CA LEU A 21 1.52 9.00 31.74
C LEU A 21 0.59 10.20 31.97
N GLY A 22 0.59 11.21 31.10
CA GLY A 22 -0.08 12.50 31.29
C GLY A 22 0.55 13.34 32.40
N MET A 23 1.86 13.23 32.62
CA MET A 23 2.62 13.82 33.74
C MET A 23 3.51 15.00 33.31
N ALA A 24 4.05 15.72 34.29
CA ALA A 24 5.15 16.66 34.06
C ALA A 24 6.43 15.90 33.65
N PRO A 25 7.38 16.53 32.93
CA PRO A 25 8.56 15.86 32.34
C PRO A 25 9.55 15.29 33.36
N ASP A 26 9.60 15.82 34.59
CA ASP A 26 10.50 15.36 35.65
C ASP A 26 9.74 15.02 36.95
N PRO A 27 8.86 14.01 36.92
CA PRO A 27 8.07 13.64 38.08
C PRO A 27 8.88 12.82 39.07
N GLY A 28 8.58 12.95 40.37
CA GLY A 28 9.15 12.05 41.37
C GLY A 28 8.65 10.61 41.19
N TRP A 29 9.48 9.60 41.48
CA TRP A 29 9.10 8.18 41.33
C TRP A 29 7.79 7.81 42.06
N GLY A 30 7.57 8.34 43.26
CA GLY A 30 6.31 8.11 43.99
C GLY A 30 5.10 8.59 43.20
N GLU A 31 5.21 9.74 42.53
CA GLU A 31 4.17 10.31 41.69
C GLU A 31 3.91 9.44 40.45
N VAL A 32 4.97 8.99 39.79
CA VAL A 32 4.91 8.08 38.63
C VAL A 32 4.16 6.81 39.00
N ARG A 33 4.54 6.18 40.11
CA ARG A 33 3.90 4.95 40.59
C ARG A 33 2.42 5.17 40.93
N THR A 34 2.10 6.21 41.69
CA THR A 34 0.70 6.52 42.05
C THR A 34 -0.14 6.75 40.80
N LYS A 35 0.37 7.53 39.84
CA LYS A 35 -0.34 7.81 38.59
C LYS A 35 -0.53 6.56 37.73
N ALA A 36 0.53 5.75 37.61
CA ALA A 36 0.48 4.49 36.88
C ALA A 36 -0.60 3.56 37.44
N LEU A 37 -0.59 3.33 38.76
CA LEU A 37 -1.57 2.46 39.43
C LEU A 37 -3.00 2.99 39.34
N ARG A 38 -3.20 4.32 39.39
CA ARG A 38 -4.53 4.93 39.28
C ARG A 38 -5.18 4.73 37.91
N ARG A 39 -4.39 4.68 36.84
CA ARG A 39 -4.89 4.49 35.47
C ARG A 39 -5.09 3.03 35.09
N LEU A 40 -4.57 2.06 35.85
CA LEU A 40 -4.67 0.63 35.50
C LEU A 40 -6.11 0.14 35.24
N PRO A 41 -7.12 0.57 36.01
CA PRO A 41 -8.51 0.19 35.73
C PRO A 41 -9.03 0.67 34.37
N GLU A 42 -8.46 1.72 33.78
CA GLU A 42 -8.87 2.28 32.47
C GLU A 42 -8.47 1.38 31.30
N VAL A 43 -7.54 0.44 31.53
CA VAL A 43 -6.99 -0.47 30.51
C VAL A 43 -7.16 -1.94 30.90
N ASP A 44 -8.19 -2.24 31.71
CA ASP A 44 -8.46 -3.59 32.21
C ASP A 44 -7.25 -4.24 32.92
N PHE A 45 -6.45 -3.42 33.60
CA PHE A 45 -5.21 -3.82 34.28
C PHE A 45 -4.13 -4.43 33.35
N LEU A 46 -4.26 -4.23 32.03
CA LEU A 46 -3.31 -4.67 31.01
C LEU A 46 -2.69 -3.44 30.30
N PRO A 47 -1.65 -2.81 30.91
CA PRO A 47 -1.04 -1.62 30.32
C PRO A 47 -0.38 -1.95 28.97
N PRO A 48 -0.59 -1.14 27.91
CA PRO A 48 0.14 -1.28 26.65
C PRO A 48 1.66 -1.25 26.87
N GLY A 49 2.41 -1.88 25.97
CA GLY A 49 3.87 -2.01 26.08
C GLY A 49 4.57 -0.66 26.27
N SER A 50 4.13 0.38 25.55
CA SER A 50 4.68 1.73 25.67
C SER A 50 4.52 2.33 27.06
N TRP A 51 3.41 2.04 27.74
CA TRP A 51 3.20 2.50 29.11
C TRP A 51 4.18 1.84 30.08
N GLN A 52 4.44 0.54 29.91
CA GLN A 52 5.41 -0.17 30.72
C GLN A 52 6.83 0.38 30.53
N GLU A 53 7.21 0.66 29.27
CA GLU A 53 8.52 1.26 28.97
C GLU A 53 8.62 2.72 29.48
N ALA A 54 7.55 3.51 29.38
CA ALA A 54 7.50 4.87 29.93
C ALA A 54 7.74 4.88 31.46
N VAL A 55 7.11 3.97 32.20
CA VAL A 55 7.34 3.83 33.65
C VAL A 55 8.82 3.50 33.94
N ARG A 56 9.45 2.61 33.14
CA ARG A 56 10.87 2.28 33.32
C ARG A 56 11.80 3.47 33.03
N VAL A 57 11.52 4.22 31.96
CA VAL A 57 12.28 5.45 31.61
C VAL A 57 12.20 6.47 32.75
N LEU A 58 11.00 6.73 33.28
CA LEU A 58 10.81 7.72 34.36
C LEU A 58 11.31 7.26 35.73
N GLN A 59 11.39 5.95 35.97
CA GLN A 59 11.99 5.42 37.19
C GLN A 59 13.48 5.78 37.28
N GLY A 60 14.12 6.16 36.18
CA GLY A 60 15.56 6.41 36.13
C GLY A 60 16.39 5.15 36.36
N SER A 61 15.74 3.97 36.32
CA SER A 61 16.43 2.69 36.22
C SER A 61 17.34 2.77 35.02
N VAL A 62 18.64 2.53 35.20
CA VAL A 62 19.57 2.38 34.08
C VAL A 62 18.98 1.28 33.22
N LEU A 63 18.38 1.66 32.10
CA LEU A 63 17.87 0.71 31.16
C LEU A 63 19.10 -0.08 30.71
N ASP A 64 19.04 -1.39 30.87
CA ASP A 64 19.99 -2.23 30.15
C ASP A 64 19.87 -1.89 28.65
N PRO A 65 20.93 -2.11 27.85
CA PRO A 65 20.89 -1.76 26.42
C PRO A 65 19.65 -2.32 25.70
N ALA A 66 19.17 -3.50 26.11
CA ALA A 66 17.96 -4.10 25.56
C ALA A 66 16.67 -3.37 25.96
N GLY A 67 16.52 -2.93 27.21
CA GLY A 67 15.39 -2.12 27.66
C GLY A 67 15.34 -0.75 26.99
N TYR A 68 16.51 -0.13 26.81
CA TYR A 68 16.61 1.14 26.07
C TYR A 68 16.13 0.97 24.62
N LEU A 69 16.60 -0.07 23.93
CA LEU A 69 16.18 -0.35 22.56
C LEU A 69 14.67 -0.61 22.45
N ARG A 70 14.06 -1.36 23.37
CA ARG A 70 12.60 -1.58 23.37
C ARG A 70 11.79 -0.31 23.61
N ALA A 71 12.21 0.51 24.57
CA ALA A 71 11.59 1.81 24.83
C ALA A 71 11.71 2.72 23.61
N TYR A 72 12.90 2.75 22.98
CA TYR A 72 13.17 3.49 21.76
C TYR A 72 12.32 3.02 20.57
N GLU A 73 12.21 1.71 20.34
CA GLU A 73 11.34 1.14 19.30
C GLU A 73 9.87 1.50 19.53
N SER A 74 9.39 1.42 20.77
CA SER A 74 8.02 1.80 21.13
C SER A 74 7.76 3.27 20.86
N PHE A 75 8.69 4.15 21.27
CA PHE A 75 8.65 5.58 20.97
C PHE A 75 8.57 5.85 19.46
N LEU A 76 9.43 5.21 18.66
CA LEU A 76 9.43 5.37 17.21
C LEU A 76 8.14 4.87 16.56
N GLN A 77 7.58 3.75 17.03
CA GLN A 77 6.32 3.20 16.52
C GLN A 77 5.14 4.14 16.77
N GLU A 78 5.05 4.73 17.96
CA GLU A 78 3.99 5.70 18.28
C GLU A 78 4.13 6.99 17.46
N GLN A 79 5.35 7.51 17.34
CA GLN A 79 5.61 8.67 16.48
C GLN A 79 5.26 8.37 15.02
N GLU A 80 5.58 7.16 14.54
CA GLU A 80 5.15 6.72 13.22
C GLU A 80 3.63 6.67 13.09
N GLU A 81 2.90 6.14 14.08
CA GLU A 81 1.43 6.08 14.04
C GLU A 81 0.79 7.47 13.99
N VAL A 82 1.28 8.40 14.80
CA VAL A 82 0.81 9.79 14.80
C VAL A 82 1.02 10.43 13.43
N LEU A 83 2.25 10.36 12.89
CA LEU A 83 2.57 10.88 11.57
C LEU A 83 1.77 10.18 10.47
N ARG A 84 1.49 8.89 10.64
CA ARG A 84 0.66 8.12 9.71
C ARG A 84 -0.77 8.65 9.70
N GLY A 85 -1.35 8.93 10.86
CA GLY A 85 -2.67 9.56 10.98
C GLY A 85 -2.74 10.90 10.25
N GLU A 86 -1.77 11.78 10.51
CA GLU A 86 -1.70 13.10 9.85
C GLU A 86 -1.51 13.00 8.32
N VAL A 87 -0.71 12.04 7.84
CA VAL A 87 -0.52 11.78 6.41
C VAL A 87 -1.81 11.29 5.75
N GLU A 88 -2.60 10.44 6.41
CA GLU A 88 -3.89 10.00 5.87
C GLU A 88 -4.96 11.09 5.91
N GLU A 89 -4.95 11.97 6.91
CA GLU A 89 -5.80 13.16 6.93
C GLU A 89 -5.47 14.07 5.73
N PHE A 90 -4.18 14.34 5.50
CA PHE A 90 -3.73 15.05 4.31
C PHE A 90 -4.16 14.35 3.01
N ALA A 91 -4.11 13.01 2.95
CA ALA A 91 -4.56 12.25 1.80
C ALA A 91 -6.07 12.39 1.55
N ALA A 92 -6.88 12.40 2.61
CA ALA A 92 -8.33 12.60 2.51
C ALA A 92 -8.70 14.01 2.00
N GLU A 93 -7.92 15.02 2.38
CA GLU A 93 -8.09 16.40 1.89
C GLU A 93 -7.42 16.66 0.54
N PHE A 94 -6.66 15.71 0.01
CA PHE A 94 -5.71 15.93 -1.08
C PHE A 94 -6.34 16.64 -2.28
N PHE A 95 -7.48 16.15 -2.78
CA PHE A 95 -8.18 16.75 -3.92
C PHE A 95 -9.03 17.98 -3.59
N ARG A 96 -9.27 18.29 -2.31
CA ARG A 96 -9.94 19.54 -1.89
C ARG A 96 -8.99 20.75 -1.98
N LEU A 97 -7.68 20.50 -1.89
CA LEU A 97 -6.67 21.53 -2.02
C LEU A 97 -6.41 21.89 -3.50
N PRO A 98 -6.22 23.18 -3.83
CA PRO A 98 -5.72 23.59 -5.14
C PRO A 98 -4.34 22.96 -5.45
N PRO A 99 -4.00 22.66 -6.71
CA PRO A 99 -2.75 21.98 -7.09
C PRO A 99 -1.47 22.62 -6.53
N SER A 100 -1.39 23.95 -6.47
CA SER A 100 -0.25 24.68 -5.90
C SER A 100 -0.07 24.39 -4.41
N LYS A 101 -1.14 24.53 -3.62
CA LYS A 101 -1.16 24.25 -2.17
C LYS A 101 -0.94 22.78 -1.84
N ARG A 102 -1.47 21.89 -2.67
CA ARG A 102 -1.23 20.46 -2.55
C ARG A 102 0.25 20.11 -2.70
N LYS A 103 0.94 20.71 -3.68
CA LYS A 103 2.39 20.53 -3.88
C LYS A 103 3.21 21.06 -2.70
N GLU A 104 2.88 22.24 -2.19
CA GLU A 104 3.52 22.82 -1.00
C GLU A 104 3.38 21.88 0.22
N ARG A 105 2.15 21.49 0.56
CA ARG A 105 1.89 20.58 1.69
C ARG A 105 2.53 19.21 1.50
N TRP A 106 2.50 18.66 0.29
CA TRP A 106 3.16 17.38 0.00
C TRP A 106 4.67 17.44 0.25
N GLN A 107 5.34 18.53 -0.19
CA GLN A 107 6.77 18.70 0.06
C GLN A 107 7.09 18.86 1.55
N GLU A 108 6.24 19.57 2.29
CA GLU A 108 6.34 19.69 3.75
C GLU A 108 6.28 18.32 4.42
N TRP A 109 5.26 17.51 4.10
CA TRP A 109 5.13 16.15 4.63
C TRP A 109 6.29 15.24 4.26
N VAL A 110 6.79 15.30 3.02
CA VAL A 110 7.96 14.50 2.61
C VAL A 110 9.20 14.88 3.43
N ARG A 111 9.38 16.16 3.78
CA ARG A 111 10.47 16.59 4.67
C ARG A 111 10.26 16.09 6.10
N ARG A 112 9.06 16.24 6.65
CA ARG A 112 8.71 15.81 8.03
C ARG A 112 8.85 14.29 8.21
N CYS A 113 8.45 13.51 7.21
CA CYS A 113 8.51 12.05 7.25
C CYS A 113 9.86 11.45 6.79
N ARG A 114 10.91 12.25 6.53
CA ARG A 114 12.17 11.75 5.93
C ARG A 114 12.81 10.59 6.69
N GLY A 115 12.61 10.51 8.01
CA GLY A 115 13.12 9.44 8.87
C GLY A 115 12.31 8.13 8.84
N ILE A 116 11.15 8.11 8.17
CA ILE A 116 10.21 6.99 8.18
C ILE A 116 9.92 6.53 6.75
N PRO A 117 10.66 5.53 6.22
CA PRO A 117 10.58 5.14 4.81
C PRO A 117 9.19 4.73 4.32
N SER A 118 8.40 4.06 5.17
CA SER A 118 7.02 3.62 4.86
C SER A 118 6.11 4.81 4.49
N LEU A 119 6.17 5.89 5.27
CA LEU A 119 5.39 7.12 5.04
C LEU A 119 5.90 7.91 3.84
N VAL A 120 7.21 7.94 3.60
CA VAL A 120 7.79 8.56 2.39
C VAL A 120 7.29 7.85 1.14
N GLU A 121 7.27 6.52 1.11
CA GLU A 121 6.71 5.75 -0.01
C GLU A 121 5.22 6.02 -0.21
N ARG A 122 4.46 6.08 0.89
CA ARG A 122 3.05 6.45 0.86
C ARG A 122 2.84 7.82 0.20
N LEU A 123 3.62 8.83 0.61
CA LEU A 123 3.57 10.19 0.04
C LEU A 123 4.03 10.20 -1.43
N ARG A 124 5.08 9.45 -1.79
CA ARG A 124 5.52 9.30 -3.20
C ARG A 124 4.41 8.75 -4.08
N GLY A 125 3.60 7.83 -3.57
CA GLY A 125 2.42 7.32 -4.25
C GLY A 125 1.37 8.38 -4.59
N LEU A 126 1.32 9.50 -3.86
CA LEU A 126 0.41 10.62 -4.13
C LEU A 126 0.96 11.58 -5.20
N ARG A 127 2.25 11.51 -5.55
CA ARG A 127 2.90 12.43 -6.50
C ARG A 127 2.18 12.56 -7.86
N PRO A 128 1.69 11.49 -8.51
CA PRO A 128 0.99 11.60 -9.79
C PRO A 128 -0.25 12.50 -9.72
N GLY A 129 -0.88 12.61 -8.55
CA GLY A 129 -2.07 13.42 -8.36
C GLY A 129 -1.79 14.89 -8.05
N LEU A 130 -0.54 15.36 -7.96
CA LEU A 130 -0.26 16.74 -7.55
C LEU A 130 -0.79 17.80 -8.53
N GLU A 131 -0.81 17.48 -9.81
CA GLU A 131 -1.27 18.39 -10.88
C GLU A 131 -2.65 18.02 -11.42
N VAL A 132 -3.31 17.01 -10.84
CA VAL A 132 -4.57 16.48 -11.34
C VAL A 132 -5.73 17.11 -10.59
N ASP A 133 -6.67 17.67 -11.32
CA ASP A 133 -7.95 18.12 -10.75
C ASP A 133 -9.08 17.27 -11.34
N PRO A 134 -9.59 16.26 -10.59
CA PRO A 134 -10.72 15.47 -11.04
C PRO A 134 -11.98 16.32 -11.30
N GLY A 135 -12.11 17.47 -10.63
CA GLY A 135 -13.23 18.40 -10.78
C GLY A 135 -13.26 19.10 -12.13
N GLN A 136 -12.11 19.30 -12.78
CA GLN A 136 -12.04 19.92 -14.12
C GLN A 136 -12.68 19.04 -15.21
N VAL A 137 -12.93 17.76 -14.92
CA VAL A 137 -13.62 16.84 -15.85
C VAL A 137 -15.14 17.09 -15.89
N ALA A 138 -15.65 18.02 -15.05
CA ALA A 138 -17.08 18.28 -14.87
C ALA A 138 -17.85 18.66 -16.15
N GLU A 139 -17.20 19.26 -17.14
CA GLU A 139 -17.83 19.71 -18.39
C GLU A 139 -18.03 18.59 -19.44
N THR A 140 -17.64 17.36 -19.12
CA THR A 140 -17.69 16.23 -20.06
C THR A 140 -18.90 15.32 -19.88
N ALA A 141 -19.01 14.32 -20.76
CA ALA A 141 -20.04 13.29 -20.69
C ALA A 141 -20.13 12.69 -19.28
N ALA A 142 -21.35 12.49 -18.79
CA ALA A 142 -21.62 12.10 -17.39
C ALA A 142 -20.77 10.91 -16.90
N GLY A 143 -20.60 9.86 -17.72
CA GLY A 143 -19.80 8.69 -17.35
C GLY A 143 -18.29 8.96 -17.22
N VAL A 144 -17.75 9.93 -17.95
CA VAL A 144 -16.33 10.34 -17.84
C VAL A 144 -16.11 11.08 -16.53
N ARG A 145 -17.02 11.98 -16.17
CA ARG A 145 -17.01 12.70 -14.89
C ARG A 145 -17.14 11.75 -13.70
N GLU A 146 -18.10 10.83 -13.75
CA GLU A 146 -18.30 9.84 -12.68
C GLU A 146 -17.08 8.93 -12.52
N LEU A 147 -16.52 8.44 -13.62
CA LEU A 147 -15.30 7.65 -13.58
C LEU A 147 -14.13 8.45 -12.97
N ALA A 148 -13.92 9.71 -13.39
CA ALA A 148 -12.86 10.55 -12.85
C ALA A 148 -12.99 10.77 -11.34
N GLN A 149 -14.20 10.95 -10.82
CA GLN A 149 -14.47 11.06 -9.39
C GLN A 149 -14.05 9.78 -8.65
N VAL A 150 -14.49 8.61 -9.15
CA VAL A 150 -14.12 7.31 -8.57
C VAL A 150 -12.60 7.10 -8.58
N LEU A 151 -11.90 7.49 -9.66
CA LEU A 151 -10.44 7.40 -9.71
C LEU A 151 -9.78 8.29 -8.65
N GLY A 152 -10.32 9.50 -8.42
CA GLY A 152 -9.85 10.41 -7.37
C GLY A 152 -10.03 9.81 -5.97
N GLU A 153 -11.21 9.26 -5.68
CA GLU A 153 -11.52 8.60 -4.41
C GLU A 153 -10.62 7.38 -4.17
N LEU A 154 -10.45 6.51 -5.18
CA LEU A 154 -9.55 5.34 -5.08
C LEU A 154 -8.08 5.73 -4.90
N PHE A 155 -7.64 6.80 -5.56
CA PHE A 155 -6.25 7.24 -5.54
C PHE A 155 -5.80 7.71 -4.15
N VAL A 156 -6.68 8.34 -3.38
CA VAL A 156 -6.31 8.80 -2.04
C VAL A 156 -6.27 7.68 -1.02
N LEU A 157 -6.88 6.52 -1.29
CA LEU A 157 -6.83 5.36 -0.38
C LEU A 157 -5.44 4.70 -0.32
N ARG A 158 -5.18 4.02 0.81
CA ARG A 158 -4.00 3.14 0.97
C ARG A 158 -4.04 1.99 -0.04
N PRO A 159 -2.90 1.40 -0.43
CA PRO A 159 -2.86 0.37 -1.46
C PRO A 159 -3.80 -0.84 -1.23
N ALA A 160 -3.92 -1.30 0.02
CA ALA A 160 -4.81 -2.41 0.38
C ALA A 160 -6.28 -2.01 0.25
N ASP A 161 -6.67 -0.91 0.88
CA ASP A 161 -8.05 -0.38 0.85
C ASP A 161 -8.48 -0.03 -0.58
N ARG A 162 -7.60 0.59 -1.34
CA ARG A 162 -7.78 0.86 -2.77
C ARG A 162 -8.05 -0.41 -3.58
N ALA A 163 -7.33 -1.51 -3.29
CA ALA A 163 -7.54 -2.76 -3.99
C ALA A 163 -8.91 -3.39 -3.65
N ALA A 164 -9.30 -3.34 -2.37
CA ALA A 164 -10.61 -3.80 -1.89
C ALA A 164 -11.74 -2.96 -2.50
N GLN A 165 -11.65 -1.63 -2.39
CA GLN A 165 -12.63 -0.68 -2.93
C GLN A 165 -12.76 -0.79 -4.45
N ARG A 166 -11.64 -1.01 -5.17
CA ARG A 166 -11.66 -1.25 -6.62
C ARG A 166 -12.45 -2.52 -6.95
N LEU A 167 -12.24 -3.60 -6.19
CA LEU A 167 -12.95 -4.86 -6.41
C LEU A 167 -14.45 -4.69 -6.14
N GLU A 168 -14.79 -4.03 -5.04
CA GLU A 168 -16.17 -3.74 -4.67
C GLU A 168 -16.87 -2.88 -5.72
N TRP A 169 -16.24 -1.79 -6.17
CA TRP A 169 -16.77 -0.94 -7.23
C TRP A 169 -17.00 -1.74 -8.52
N LEU A 170 -16.04 -2.58 -8.94
CA LEU A 170 -16.17 -3.45 -10.11
C LEU A 170 -17.33 -4.45 -10.01
N GLN A 171 -17.72 -4.86 -8.80
CA GLN A 171 -18.87 -5.74 -8.57
C GLN A 171 -20.22 -5.00 -8.63
N ARG A 172 -20.25 -3.70 -8.32
CA ARG A 172 -21.46 -2.85 -8.34
C ARG A 172 -21.74 -2.18 -9.68
N VAL A 173 -20.79 -2.25 -10.63
CA VAL A 173 -20.89 -1.65 -11.97
C VAL A 173 -21.68 -2.46 -13.05
N PRO A 174 -22.37 -3.61 -12.79
CA PRO A 174 -22.73 -4.54 -13.87
C PRO A 174 -23.92 -4.18 -14.77
N ASP A 175 -24.59 -3.04 -14.61
CA ASP A 175 -25.82 -2.81 -15.39
C ASP A 175 -25.55 -2.35 -16.84
N ASN A 176 -24.38 -1.75 -17.12
CA ASN A 176 -24.06 -1.28 -18.47
C ASN A 176 -22.55 -1.27 -18.79
N PRO A 177 -21.95 -2.42 -19.12
CA PRO A 177 -20.50 -2.50 -19.40
C PRO A 177 -20.06 -1.67 -20.61
N ALA A 178 -20.94 -1.50 -21.62
CA ALA A 178 -20.63 -0.70 -22.81
C ALA A 178 -20.52 0.81 -22.49
N PHE A 179 -21.35 1.30 -21.56
CA PHE A 179 -21.27 2.67 -21.06
C PHE A 179 -19.91 2.96 -20.42
N TRP A 180 -19.45 2.09 -19.52
CA TRP A 180 -18.17 2.25 -18.82
C TRP A 180 -16.95 2.06 -19.72
N GLU A 181 -17.03 1.17 -20.70
CA GLU A 181 -15.98 1.03 -21.73
C GLU A 181 -15.81 2.32 -22.53
N LYS A 182 -16.93 2.91 -23.00
CA LYS A 182 -16.92 4.18 -23.74
C LYS A 182 -16.36 5.31 -22.87
N ALA A 183 -16.81 5.41 -21.62
CA ALA A 183 -16.31 6.40 -20.66
C ALA A 183 -14.81 6.25 -20.42
N ALA A 184 -14.31 5.04 -20.18
CA ALA A 184 -12.89 4.78 -19.96
C ALA A 184 -12.02 5.12 -21.17
N ARG A 185 -12.46 4.78 -22.39
CA ARG A 185 -11.75 5.15 -23.63
C ARG A 185 -11.71 6.66 -23.84
N GLN A 186 -12.82 7.34 -23.57
CA GLN A 186 -12.90 8.79 -23.69
C GLN A 186 -12.01 9.49 -22.65
N LEU A 187 -12.05 9.03 -21.39
CA LEU A 187 -11.20 9.52 -20.31
C LEU A 187 -9.72 9.36 -20.65
N ARG A 188 -9.30 8.19 -21.12
CA ARG A 188 -7.92 7.92 -21.56
C ARG A 188 -7.45 8.85 -22.69
N LYS A 189 -8.33 9.14 -23.65
CA LYS A 189 -8.00 10.02 -24.79
C LYS A 189 -7.91 11.50 -24.38
N ALA A 190 -8.86 11.99 -23.58
CA ALA A 190 -9.00 13.41 -23.27
C ALA A 190 -8.24 13.84 -22.00
N TYR A 191 -8.07 12.94 -21.03
CA TYR A 191 -7.52 13.23 -19.70
C TYR A 191 -6.45 12.20 -19.26
N PRO A 192 -5.31 12.11 -19.96
CA PRO A 192 -4.27 11.14 -19.64
C PRO A 192 -3.68 11.34 -18.23
N LYS A 193 -3.68 12.57 -17.71
CA LYS A 193 -3.26 12.85 -16.33
C LYS A 193 -4.21 12.24 -15.28
N VAL A 194 -5.50 12.15 -15.57
CA VAL A 194 -6.49 11.52 -14.69
C VAL A 194 -6.39 9.99 -14.79
N GLU A 195 -6.15 9.44 -15.98
CA GLU A 195 -5.85 8.01 -16.17
C GLU A 195 -4.64 7.58 -15.33
N ALA A 196 -3.60 8.43 -15.24
CA ALA A 196 -2.37 8.12 -14.50
C ALA A 196 -2.60 7.88 -12.99
N LEU A 197 -3.74 8.29 -12.44
CA LEU A 197 -4.11 7.98 -11.06
C LEU A 197 -4.34 6.47 -10.87
N GLU A 198 -5.01 5.81 -11.83
CA GLU A 198 -5.46 4.42 -11.74
C GLU A 198 -5.41 3.72 -13.12
N PRO A 199 -4.22 3.56 -13.72
CA PRO A 199 -4.09 3.11 -15.11
C PRO A 199 -4.62 1.68 -15.32
N LYS A 200 -4.48 0.82 -14.30
CA LYS A 200 -4.93 -0.58 -14.34
C LYS A 200 -6.45 -0.67 -14.44
N LEU A 201 -7.18 0.17 -13.71
CA LEU A 201 -8.65 0.17 -13.71
C LEU A 201 -9.18 0.67 -15.05
N VAL A 202 -8.66 1.81 -15.53
CA VAL A 202 -9.06 2.41 -16.80
C VAL A 202 -8.78 1.46 -17.97
N SER A 203 -7.61 0.82 -17.99
CA SER A 203 -7.25 -0.16 -19.02
C SER A 203 -8.23 -1.34 -19.03
N ARG A 204 -8.56 -1.89 -17.86
CA ARG A 204 -9.50 -3.00 -17.70
C ARG A 204 -10.92 -2.64 -18.14
N LEU A 205 -11.38 -1.43 -17.83
CA LEU A 205 -12.69 -0.93 -18.29
C LEU A 205 -12.70 -0.74 -19.82
N ALA A 206 -11.63 -0.21 -20.40
CA ALA A 206 -11.52 0.00 -21.84
C ALA A 206 -11.44 -1.30 -22.66
N SER A 207 -11.01 -2.42 -22.04
CA SER A 207 -10.95 -3.78 -22.63
C SER A 207 -12.08 -4.71 -22.18
N TRP A 208 -13.07 -4.21 -21.43
CA TRP A 208 -14.03 -5.07 -20.72
C TRP A 208 -14.72 -6.13 -21.57
N PRO A 209 -15.27 -5.83 -22.78
CA PRO A 209 -15.94 -6.86 -23.57
C PRO A 209 -14.98 -7.92 -24.10
N ALA A 210 -13.72 -7.56 -24.37
CA ALA A 210 -12.70 -8.51 -24.79
C ALA A 210 -12.37 -9.48 -23.65
N ASP A 211 -12.21 -8.96 -22.43
CA ASP A 211 -11.94 -9.77 -21.25
C ASP A 211 -13.10 -10.71 -20.92
N GLN A 212 -14.35 -10.23 -21.04
CA GLN A 212 -15.54 -11.08 -20.88
C GLN A 212 -15.60 -12.20 -21.92
N LYS A 213 -15.26 -11.94 -23.18
CA LYS A 213 -15.18 -12.98 -24.22
C LYS A 213 -14.09 -14.01 -23.91
N VAL A 214 -12.94 -13.59 -23.40
CA VAL A 214 -11.86 -14.49 -22.99
C VAL A 214 -12.29 -15.37 -21.81
N LEU A 215 -12.94 -14.80 -20.81
CA LEU A 215 -13.47 -15.54 -19.66
C LEU A 215 -14.60 -16.50 -20.07
N ALA A 216 -15.52 -16.07 -20.93
CA ALA A 216 -16.58 -16.93 -21.46
C ALA A 216 -15.99 -18.12 -22.25
N ARG A 217 -14.96 -17.89 -23.07
CA ARG A 217 -14.23 -18.97 -23.77
C ARG A 217 -13.53 -19.91 -22.80
N LYS A 218 -12.91 -19.39 -21.73
CA LYS A 218 -12.25 -20.20 -20.68
C LYS A 218 -13.27 -21.07 -19.93
N ARG A 219 -14.46 -20.53 -19.62
CA ARG A 219 -15.57 -21.28 -19.00
C ARG A 219 -16.10 -22.38 -19.93
N ARG A 220 -16.27 -22.08 -21.22
CA ARG A 220 -16.72 -23.07 -22.23
C ARG A 220 -15.72 -24.20 -22.46
N ARG A 221 -14.42 -23.93 -22.30
CA ARG A 221 -13.37 -24.95 -22.41
C ARG A 221 -13.34 -25.94 -21.23
N GLY A 222 -14.14 -25.68 -20.18
CA GLY A 222 -14.10 -26.42 -18.92
C GLY A 222 -12.75 -26.31 -18.22
N PRO A 223 -12.64 -26.74 -16.97
CA PRO A 223 -11.36 -27.25 -16.51
C PRO A 223 -11.02 -28.38 -17.48
N ARG A 224 -9.96 -28.22 -18.28
CA ARG A 224 -9.23 -29.38 -18.78
C ARG A 224 -8.67 -30.01 -17.51
N TRP A 225 -9.50 -30.78 -16.81
CA TRP A 225 -9.00 -31.78 -15.91
C TRP A 225 -7.95 -32.50 -16.73
N PRO A 226 -6.70 -32.58 -16.26
CA PRO A 226 -5.79 -33.52 -16.87
C PRO A 226 -6.52 -34.84 -16.76
N PHE A 227 -7.14 -35.26 -17.86
CA PHE A 227 -7.58 -36.63 -17.99
C PHE A 227 -6.32 -37.38 -17.63
N PRO A 228 -6.31 -38.18 -16.55
CA PRO A 228 -5.13 -38.95 -16.19
C PRO A 228 -4.73 -39.63 -17.49
N GLU A 229 -3.56 -39.24 -18.01
CA GLU A 229 -3.03 -39.86 -19.22
C GLU A 229 -3.16 -41.35 -18.95
N PRO A 230 -3.96 -42.09 -19.72
CA PRO A 230 -4.18 -43.49 -19.44
C PRO A 230 -2.80 -44.10 -19.40
N ALA A 231 -2.35 -44.47 -18.19
CA ALA A 231 -1.00 -44.89 -17.95
C ALA A 231 -0.70 -45.93 -19.02
N SER A 232 0.24 -45.58 -19.90
CA SER A 232 0.62 -46.36 -21.07
C SER A 232 0.67 -47.83 -20.66
N ARG A 233 -0.39 -48.56 -21.01
CA ARG A 233 -0.55 -49.98 -20.68
C ARG A 233 0.31 -50.73 -21.69
N LYS A 234 1.62 -50.61 -21.54
CA LYS A 234 2.59 -51.54 -22.12
C LYS A 234 2.43 -52.86 -21.37
N GLY A 235 1.69 -53.79 -21.98
CA GLY A 235 1.54 -55.14 -21.46
C GLY A 235 0.28 -55.78 -21.99
N GLY A 236 0.42 -56.53 -23.08
CA GLY A 236 -0.70 -57.15 -23.79
C GLY A 236 -1.42 -58.22 -22.98
N HIS A 237 -2.65 -58.49 -23.39
CA HIS A 237 -3.15 -59.82 -23.67
C HIS A 237 -4.48 -59.66 -24.43
N LYS A 238 -4.53 -60.23 -25.64
CA LYS A 238 -5.75 -60.41 -26.41
C LYS A 238 -6.59 -61.47 -25.69
N THR A 239 -7.66 -61.07 -25.04
CA THR A 239 -8.70 -62.02 -24.59
C THR A 239 -10.05 -61.59 -25.13
N TYR A 240 -10.45 -62.31 -26.18
CA TYR A 240 -11.81 -62.44 -26.66
C TYR A 240 -12.72 -62.93 -25.52
N GLN A 241 -13.41 -62.04 -24.81
CA GLN A 241 -14.62 -62.35 -24.04
C GLN A 241 -15.62 -61.23 -24.31
N ARG A 242 -16.36 -61.34 -25.41
CA ARG A 242 -17.73 -61.89 -25.54
C ARG A 242 -18.83 -60.90 -25.12
N PRO A 243 -19.92 -60.77 -25.92
CA PRO A 243 -21.04 -59.84 -25.74
C PRO A 243 -21.96 -60.11 -24.52
N VAL A 244 -21.56 -60.99 -23.60
CA VAL A 244 -22.40 -61.40 -22.44
C VAL A 244 -22.48 -60.30 -21.38
N PHE A 245 -21.46 -59.44 -21.26
CA PHE A 245 -21.46 -58.35 -20.28
C PHE A 245 -22.51 -57.27 -20.57
N TRP A 246 -22.82 -57.01 -21.85
CA TRP A 246 -23.87 -56.07 -22.25
C TRP A 246 -25.27 -56.60 -21.93
N ILE A 247 -25.49 -57.91 -22.01
CA ILE A 247 -26.80 -58.52 -21.70
C ILE A 247 -27.09 -58.42 -20.19
N LEU A 248 -26.09 -58.57 -19.32
CA LEU A 248 -26.29 -58.42 -17.87
C LEU A 248 -26.58 -56.96 -17.44
N ILE A 249 -25.97 -55.97 -18.09
CA ILE A 249 -26.24 -54.55 -17.81
C ILE A 249 -27.67 -54.19 -18.22
N VAL A 250 -28.14 -54.65 -19.38
CA VAL A 250 -29.52 -54.39 -19.82
C VAL A 250 -30.54 -55.09 -18.93
N ALA A 251 -30.27 -56.33 -18.48
CA ALA A 251 -31.14 -57.04 -17.54
C ALA A 251 -31.25 -56.34 -16.18
N PHE A 252 -30.16 -55.75 -15.68
CA PHE A 252 -30.18 -55.03 -14.39
C PHE A 252 -30.97 -53.72 -14.45
N ILE A 253 -30.97 -53.03 -15.60
CA ILE A 253 -31.75 -51.81 -15.80
C ILE A 253 -33.25 -52.11 -15.87
N ILE A 254 -33.66 -53.21 -16.51
CA ILE A 254 -35.07 -53.59 -16.63
C ILE A 254 -35.63 -54.03 -15.27
N ILE A 255 -34.87 -54.78 -14.47
CA ILE A 255 -35.31 -55.21 -13.13
C ILE A 255 -35.33 -54.04 -12.13
N GLY A 256 -34.41 -53.07 -12.26
CA GLY A 256 -34.38 -51.88 -11.41
C GLY A 256 -35.54 -50.90 -11.63
N ALA A 257 -36.23 -50.96 -12.77
CA ALA A 257 -37.33 -50.05 -13.11
C ALA A 257 -38.71 -50.50 -12.57
N VAL A 258 -38.88 -51.76 -12.16
CA VAL A 258 -40.19 -52.32 -11.79
C VAL A 258 -40.39 -52.44 -10.26
N ALA A 259 -39.35 -52.26 -9.45
CA ALA A 259 -39.39 -52.51 -8.00
C ALA A 259 -39.08 -51.27 -7.14
N LEU A 260 -39.58 -50.08 -7.50
CA LEU A 260 -39.54 -48.91 -6.62
C LEU A 260 -40.95 -48.52 -6.16
N PRO A 261 -41.32 -48.75 -4.90
CA PRO A 261 -42.57 -48.23 -4.34
C PRO A 261 -42.53 -46.69 -4.22
N PRO A 262 -43.69 -46.02 -4.27
CA PRO A 262 -43.77 -44.57 -4.14
C PRO A 262 -43.24 -44.12 -2.77
N ARG A 263 -42.25 -43.23 -2.76
CA ARG A 263 -41.77 -42.59 -1.53
C ARG A 263 -42.67 -41.40 -1.21
N ASP A 264 -43.49 -41.60 -0.18
CA ASP A 264 -44.23 -40.53 0.48
C ASP A 264 -43.26 -39.50 1.10
N THR A 265 -43.52 -38.24 0.77
CA THR A 265 -42.91 -37.06 1.35
C THR A 265 -43.31 -36.93 2.82
N THR A 266 -42.37 -37.18 3.73
CA THR A 266 -42.49 -36.75 5.12
C THR A 266 -41.24 -36.01 5.56
N SER A 267 -41.48 -34.79 6.06
CA SER A 267 -40.54 -33.93 6.77
C SER A 267 -39.84 -34.71 7.88
N ASN A 268 -38.51 -34.64 7.91
CA ASN A 268 -37.79 -34.91 9.15
C ASN A 268 -36.63 -33.92 9.33
N SER A 269 -36.80 -33.15 10.39
CA SER A 269 -35.76 -32.41 11.09
C SER A 269 -34.74 -33.41 11.63
N SER A 270 -33.56 -33.44 11.03
CA SER A 270 -32.41 -34.16 11.58
C SER A 270 -31.17 -33.29 11.49
N SER A 271 -30.69 -32.92 12.68
CA SER A 271 -29.37 -32.36 12.95
C SER A 271 -28.30 -33.21 12.28
N VAL A 272 -27.67 -32.66 11.25
CA VAL A 272 -26.49 -33.26 10.64
C VAL A 272 -25.34 -33.13 11.66
N PRO A 273 -24.73 -34.24 12.10
CA PRO A 273 -23.49 -34.14 12.86
C PRO A 273 -22.44 -33.53 11.94
N THR A 274 -22.02 -32.31 12.24
CA THR A 274 -20.91 -31.63 11.56
C THR A 274 -19.64 -32.43 11.81
N TYR A 275 -19.38 -33.39 10.93
CA TYR A 275 -18.09 -34.05 10.82
C TYR A 275 -17.11 -33.01 10.28
N TYR A 276 -16.33 -32.41 11.16
CA TYR A 276 -15.15 -31.65 10.73
C TYR A 276 -14.15 -32.68 10.20
N PRO A 277 -13.91 -32.76 8.88
CA PRO A 277 -12.80 -33.55 8.39
C PRO A 277 -11.54 -33.03 9.10
N PRO A 278 -10.62 -33.90 9.55
CA PRO A 278 -9.36 -33.44 10.09
C PRO A 278 -8.77 -32.46 9.09
N LEU A 279 -8.44 -31.26 9.55
CA LEU A 279 -7.75 -30.25 8.75
C LEU A 279 -6.52 -30.94 8.16
N GLN A 280 -6.63 -31.37 6.91
CA GLN A 280 -5.49 -31.77 6.11
C GLN A 280 -4.74 -30.47 5.90
N TYR A 281 -3.82 -30.17 6.83
CA TYR A 281 -2.81 -29.17 6.59
C TYR A 281 -2.19 -29.55 5.26
N PRO A 282 -2.27 -28.70 4.22
CA PRO A 282 -1.57 -28.98 2.98
C PRO A 282 -0.13 -29.24 3.39
N THR A 283 0.36 -30.45 3.12
CA THR A 283 1.78 -30.76 3.28
C THR A 283 2.46 -29.85 2.28
N PHE A 284 2.86 -28.66 2.76
CA PHE A 284 3.65 -27.76 1.94
C PHE A 284 4.84 -28.61 1.50
N PRO A 285 5.09 -28.74 0.19
CA PRO A 285 6.30 -29.41 -0.27
C PRO A 285 7.43 -28.75 0.51
N LYS A 286 8.30 -29.56 1.13
CA LYS A 286 9.46 -29.06 1.86
C LYS A 286 10.17 -28.09 0.92
N TYR A 287 9.94 -26.79 1.12
CA TYR A 287 10.70 -25.74 0.48
C TYR A 287 12.06 -25.90 1.12
N LEU A 288 12.90 -26.73 0.49
CA LEU A 288 14.33 -26.54 0.57
C LEU A 288 14.50 -25.10 0.10
N PRO A 289 14.89 -24.16 1.00
CA PRO A 289 15.12 -22.80 0.57
C PRO A 289 16.08 -22.92 -0.63
N PRO A 290 15.79 -22.28 -1.78
CA PRO A 290 16.78 -22.22 -2.83
C PRO A 290 18.06 -21.78 -2.15
N THR A 291 19.14 -22.53 -2.35
CA THR A 291 20.46 -22.11 -1.90
C THR A 291 20.66 -20.74 -2.51
N MET A 292 20.37 -19.70 -1.72
CA MET A 292 20.66 -18.34 -2.09
C MET A 292 22.17 -18.33 -2.21
N ARG A 293 22.66 -18.43 -3.45
CA ARG A 293 23.99 -17.94 -3.77
C ARG A 293 23.95 -16.50 -3.32
N VAL A 294 24.51 -16.24 -2.15
CA VAL A 294 24.73 -14.90 -1.62
C VAL A 294 25.40 -14.14 -2.77
N PRO A 295 24.76 -13.10 -3.32
CA PRO A 295 25.42 -12.25 -4.30
C PRO A 295 26.72 -11.78 -3.66
N ASP A 296 27.80 -11.99 -4.39
CA ASP A 296 29.18 -11.73 -3.99
C ASP A 296 29.36 -10.22 -3.77
N TRP A 297 28.83 -9.68 -2.67
CA TRP A 297 28.76 -8.25 -2.38
C TRP A 297 30.16 -7.67 -2.14
N GLU A 298 31.17 -8.51 -1.87
CA GLU A 298 32.59 -8.14 -1.93
C GLU A 298 32.98 -7.56 -3.31
N LYS A 299 32.36 -8.01 -4.41
CA LYS A 299 32.60 -7.46 -5.74
C LYS A 299 31.95 -6.08 -5.97
N LEU A 300 31.04 -5.66 -5.10
CA LEU A 300 30.39 -4.34 -5.18
C LEU A 300 31.10 -3.28 -4.31
N LEU A 301 31.97 -3.69 -3.40
CA LEU A 301 32.76 -2.76 -2.55
C LEU A 301 34.11 -2.38 -3.18
N HIS A 302 34.55 -3.08 -4.23
CA HIS A 302 35.71 -2.69 -5.01
C HIS A 302 35.27 -1.95 -6.29
N PRO A 303 35.46 -0.63 -6.40
CA PRO A 303 35.25 0.05 -7.67
C PRO A 303 36.19 -0.56 -8.73
N PRO A 304 35.71 -0.81 -9.97
CA PRO A 304 36.59 -1.26 -11.04
C PRO A 304 37.73 -0.26 -11.18
N GLY A 305 38.95 -0.80 -11.15
CA GLY A 305 40.19 -0.05 -11.03
C GLY A 305 40.26 1.16 -11.96
N THR A 306 40.89 2.20 -11.41
CA THR A 306 41.44 3.34 -12.14
C THR A 306 42.26 2.84 -13.34
N SER A 307 41.60 2.75 -14.49
CA SER A 307 42.26 2.57 -15.77
C SER A 307 43.18 3.78 -15.98
N LYS A 308 44.48 3.47 -16.13
CA LYS A 308 45.55 4.39 -16.51
C LYS A 308 45.03 5.36 -17.57
N ALA A 309 45.12 6.64 -17.23
CA ALA A 309 44.88 7.76 -18.13
C ALA A 309 45.67 7.57 -19.45
N ALA A 310 44.93 7.35 -20.53
CA ALA A 310 45.44 7.56 -21.87
C ALA A 310 45.65 9.07 -22.05
N ARG A 311 46.93 9.46 -22.17
CA ARG A 311 47.36 10.80 -22.58
C ARG A 311 46.71 11.17 -23.93
N PRO A 312 45.97 12.28 -24.05
CA PRO A 312 45.72 12.88 -25.35
C PRO A 312 47.01 13.54 -25.87
N PRO A 313 47.40 13.31 -27.14
CA PRO A 313 48.49 14.05 -27.76
C PRO A 313 47.98 15.38 -28.32
N GLY A 314 48.69 16.47 -28.00
CA GLY A 314 48.71 17.67 -28.82
C GLY A 314 47.62 18.71 -28.55
N SER A 315 47.87 19.62 -27.60
CA SER A 315 47.46 21.01 -27.77
C SER A 315 48.63 21.92 -27.40
N THR A 316 49.15 22.57 -28.43
CA THR A 316 50.21 23.57 -28.40
C THR A 316 49.71 24.83 -27.67
N PRO A 317 50.57 25.56 -26.94
CA PRO A 317 50.15 26.67 -26.11
C PRO A 317 50.11 27.95 -26.94
N ASP A 318 48.96 28.63 -26.98
CA ASP A 318 48.93 30.03 -27.37
C ASP A 318 48.66 30.94 -26.18
N ARG A 319 49.78 31.54 -25.81
CA ARG A 319 50.02 32.65 -24.90
C ARG A 319 49.29 33.89 -25.41
N ARG A 320 48.31 34.40 -24.67
CA ARG A 320 48.04 35.84 -24.63
C ARG A 320 47.48 36.29 -23.29
N LEU A 321 48.27 37.16 -22.67
CA LEU A 321 48.02 37.98 -21.51
C LEU A 321 46.86 38.95 -21.78
N SER A 322 45.96 39.13 -20.81
CA SER A 322 45.26 40.39 -20.47
C SER A 322 44.37 40.11 -19.25
N SER A 323 44.78 40.46 -18.03
CA SER A 323 44.56 41.76 -17.36
C SER A 323 43.09 42.18 -17.25
N ALA A 324 42.49 41.95 -16.08
CA ALA A 324 41.84 42.98 -15.23
C ALA A 324 40.77 42.36 -14.29
N PRO A 325 40.77 42.70 -12.98
CA PRO A 325 39.67 42.39 -12.07
C PRO A 325 38.62 43.51 -12.11
N SER A 326 37.39 43.19 -12.50
CA SER A 326 36.24 44.11 -12.35
C SER A 326 35.48 43.76 -11.08
N THR A 327 35.57 44.66 -10.11
CA THR A 327 34.71 44.83 -8.93
C THR A 327 33.21 44.82 -9.30
N PRO A 328 32.34 44.14 -8.54
CA PRO A 328 30.90 44.35 -8.64
C PRO A 328 30.48 45.65 -7.93
N PRO A 329 29.52 46.41 -8.48
CA PRO A 329 29.07 47.67 -7.91
C PRO A 329 28.16 47.48 -6.70
N GLU A 330 28.50 48.26 -5.68
CA GLU A 330 27.74 48.69 -4.51
C GLU A 330 26.31 49.13 -4.90
N LYS A 331 25.31 48.31 -4.53
CA LYS A 331 23.89 48.69 -4.64
C LYS A 331 23.52 49.65 -3.52
N LYS A 332 23.61 50.94 -3.85
CA LYS A 332 23.02 52.07 -3.13
C LYS A 332 21.49 52.01 -3.20
N GLY A 333 20.85 52.14 -2.03
CA GLY A 333 19.57 52.80 -1.80
C GLY A 333 18.35 52.34 -2.60
N GLN A 334 17.48 51.54 -1.98
CA GLN A 334 16.05 51.58 -2.28
C GLN A 334 15.30 52.09 -1.06
N ALA A 335 14.61 53.19 -1.30
CA ALA A 335 13.85 53.97 -0.35
C ALA A 335 12.66 53.19 0.21
N GLU A 336 12.49 53.36 1.51
CA GLU A 336 11.34 52.98 2.32
C GLU A 336 10.09 53.72 1.81
N PRO A 337 9.02 53.03 1.36
CA PRO A 337 7.78 53.70 1.01
C PRO A 337 7.00 54.09 2.28
N ALA A 338 6.66 55.38 2.34
CA ALA A 338 5.88 56.00 3.40
C ALA A 338 4.55 55.29 3.70
N PRO A 339 4.10 55.27 4.97
CA PRO A 339 2.82 54.67 5.34
C PRO A 339 1.64 55.48 4.79
N PRO A 340 0.56 54.82 4.30
CA PRO A 340 -0.62 55.50 3.84
C PRO A 340 -1.38 56.16 5.00
N HIS A 341 -1.68 57.44 4.82
CA HIS A 341 -2.60 58.23 5.62
C HIS A 341 -3.93 57.48 5.84
N ARG A 342 -4.32 57.31 7.10
CA ARG A 342 -5.67 56.90 7.52
C ARG A 342 -6.56 58.14 7.52
N PRO A 343 -7.58 58.27 6.65
CA PRO A 343 -8.62 59.27 6.85
C PRO A 343 -9.51 58.83 8.03
N GLY A 344 -9.70 59.74 8.98
CA GLY A 344 -10.55 59.56 10.15
C GLY A 344 -12.02 59.45 9.75
N ASN A 345 -12.72 58.52 10.40
CA ASN A 345 -14.18 58.48 10.36
C ASN A 345 -14.74 59.22 11.58
N PRO A 346 -15.62 60.21 11.38
CA PRO A 346 -16.36 60.84 12.47
C PRO A 346 -17.49 59.91 12.95
N HIS A 347 -17.60 59.82 14.28
CA HIS A 347 -18.78 59.31 14.97
C HIS A 347 -20.01 60.18 14.69
N PRO A 348 -21.18 59.56 14.64
CA PRO A 348 -22.32 59.99 15.45
C PRO A 348 -22.57 59.07 16.65
#